data_AF-E1VJK3-F1
#
_entry.id   AF-E1VJK3-F1
#
_cell.length_a   1.000
_cell.length_b   1.000
_cell.length_c   1.000
_cell.angle_alpha   90.00
_cell.angle_beta   90.00
_cell.angle_gamma   90.00
#
_symmetry.space_group_name_H-M   'P 1'
#
loop_
_entity.id
_entity.type
_entity.pdbx_description
1 polymer ?
#
loop_
_entity_poly.entity_id
_entity_poly.type
_entity_poly.pdbx_seq_one_letter_code
_entity_poly.pdbx_strand_id
1 'polypeptide(L)'
;MVLRSTRMDKQTSQFVDNLWASFERFDLRKFYEMLPEKEGDWRYLKVNGLVNDGYFDVGAPTAATSSVGFPNDFGQLAIQVKARENKGDRTTYLVDSKVQVGMGSVTWPAVSNAVEQTLRIVVKGDKAFTEGRAASELSQYRERVQAMNAGLGKEDVEVLAPLWAAFPAQWDLLASIGQFDDVVMEDVAGADYKKLNATFVVDPNRMSKRYPALAKHMAEFASLNKSDIRAVSEQGDVFHLSIDSEKLMGRFEAYVKDGYLVPVKNGKEVGEPLVGMFAKPWHLDLVGESRMDILGVITDMRNLKLSLDFAPQTGGAKTVASLRTMPEVTVSGRALGLIPTGFIDAFMPSNIESVMQEFLQVLCEGNDGRGLVASMEFRQPATGGLATLETHTTFEGLNNFFVQFGMGIVNHRLVPNPDVSRDLRRLLFDTQQAFSVDLETFSRVAAL
;
A
#
# COMPACT_ATOMS: atom_id res chain seq x y z
N MET A 1 0.12 -24.59 1.79
CA MET A 1 -1.23 -24.95 2.26
C MET A 1 -2.21 -23.96 1.65
N VAL A 2 -3.17 -24.40 0.84
CA VAL A 2 -4.13 -23.49 0.17
C VAL A 2 -5.34 -23.28 1.08
N LEU A 3 -5.61 -22.02 1.45
CA LEU A 3 -6.81 -21.65 2.21
C LEU A 3 -8.06 -21.88 1.36
N ARG A 4 -8.97 -22.73 1.83
CA ARG A 4 -10.14 -23.17 1.05
C ARG A 4 -11.34 -22.23 1.21
N SER A 5 -11.58 -21.67 2.41
CA SER A 5 -12.60 -20.65 2.67
C SER A 5 -12.49 -20.05 4.08
N THR A 6 -13.17 -18.94 4.33
CA THR A 6 -13.40 -18.38 5.68
C THR A 6 -14.60 -19.07 6.34
N ARG A 7 -14.53 -19.40 7.64
CA ARG A 7 -15.67 -19.89 8.42
C ARG A 7 -16.03 -18.89 9.52
N MET A 8 -17.31 -18.55 9.56
CA MET A 8 -17.95 -17.71 10.58
C MET A 8 -19.33 -18.31 10.85
N ASP A 9 -19.81 -18.25 12.09
CA ASP A 9 -21.23 -18.47 12.33
C ASP A 9 -22.07 -17.34 11.71
N LYS A 10 -23.36 -17.60 11.49
CA LYS A 10 -24.24 -16.68 10.77
C LYS A 10 -24.38 -15.32 11.45
N GLN A 11 -24.35 -15.27 12.78
CA GLN A 11 -24.47 -14.03 13.54
C GLN A 11 -23.19 -13.20 13.44
N THR A 12 -22.02 -13.84 13.56
CA THR A 12 -20.72 -13.18 13.36
C THR A 12 -20.56 -12.67 11.92
N SER A 13 -20.98 -13.44 10.92
CA SER A 13 -20.97 -13.00 9.52
C SER A 13 -21.83 -11.74 9.32
N GLN A 14 -23.09 -11.76 9.77
CA GLN A 14 -23.99 -10.60 9.63
C GLN A 14 -23.49 -9.36 10.38
N PHE A 15 -22.89 -9.56 11.55
CA PHE A 15 -22.29 -8.47 12.32
C PHE A 15 -21.11 -7.85 11.57
N VAL A 16 -20.18 -8.68 11.08
CA VAL A 16 -19.01 -8.25 10.31
C VAL A 16 -19.45 -7.55 9.02
N ASP A 17 -20.42 -8.09 8.29
CA ASP A 17 -20.95 -7.48 7.07
C ASP A 17 -21.57 -6.10 7.34
N ASN A 18 -22.33 -5.96 8.44
CA ASN A 18 -22.91 -4.67 8.83
C ASN A 18 -21.86 -3.65 9.29
N LEU A 19 -20.83 -4.12 9.99
CA LEU A 19 -19.67 -3.32 10.40
C LEU A 19 -18.93 -2.75 9.20
N TRP A 20 -18.60 -3.61 8.23
CA TRP A 20 -17.98 -3.21 6.97
C TRP A 20 -18.88 -2.27 6.19
N ALA A 21 -20.16 -2.59 6.00
CA ALA A 21 -21.09 -1.73 5.27
C ALA A 21 -21.22 -0.32 5.88
N SER A 22 -21.09 -0.18 7.20
CA SER A 22 -21.16 1.12 7.87
C SER A 22 -19.86 1.91 7.70
N PHE A 23 -18.71 1.24 7.73
CA PHE A 23 -17.42 1.85 7.40
C PHE A 23 -17.36 2.24 5.91
N GLU A 24 -17.83 1.39 5.00
CA GLU A 24 -17.95 1.65 3.56
C GLU A 24 -18.85 2.85 3.24
N ARG A 25 -19.92 3.06 4.00
CA ARG A 25 -20.78 4.24 3.83
C ARG A 25 -20.26 5.46 4.58
N PHE A 26 -19.13 5.33 5.27
CA PHE A 26 -18.59 6.33 6.18
C PHE A 26 -19.60 6.80 7.23
N ASP A 27 -20.55 5.93 7.59
CA ASP A 27 -21.54 6.17 8.64
C ASP A 27 -20.89 5.88 10.00
N LEU A 28 -20.05 6.82 10.44
CA LEU A 28 -19.23 6.69 11.64
C LEU A 28 -20.08 6.59 12.91
N ARG A 29 -21.28 7.17 12.90
CA ARG A 29 -22.26 7.02 13.97
C ARG A 29 -22.72 5.58 14.08
N LYS A 30 -23.22 5.00 12.99
CA LYS A 30 -23.67 3.61 12.99
C LYS A 30 -22.51 2.66 13.29
N PHE A 31 -21.32 2.94 12.72
CA PHE A 31 -20.09 2.22 13.05
C PHE A 31 -19.82 2.21 14.56
N TYR A 32 -19.80 3.38 15.21
CA TYR A 32 -19.63 3.52 16.66
C TYR A 32 -20.72 2.78 17.43
N GLU A 33 -22.00 2.93 17.07
CA GLU A 33 -23.14 2.33 17.76
C GLU A 33 -23.14 0.79 17.68
N MET A 34 -22.57 0.20 16.62
CA MET A 34 -22.46 -1.25 16.46
C MET A 34 -21.30 -1.88 17.23
N LEU A 35 -20.28 -1.13 17.62
CA LEU A 35 -19.17 -1.70 18.39
C LEU A 35 -19.70 -2.23 19.74
N PRO A 36 -19.55 -3.54 20.03
CA PRO A 36 -20.31 -4.24 21.07
C PRO A 36 -19.80 -3.93 22.48
N GLU A 37 -18.49 -3.77 22.63
CA GLU A 37 -17.86 -3.55 23.93
C GLU A 37 -17.75 -2.06 24.23
N LYS A 38 -17.82 -1.69 25.53
CA LYS A 38 -17.69 -0.30 25.98
C LYS A 38 -16.70 -0.19 27.14
N GLU A 39 -15.78 0.76 27.04
CA GLU A 39 -14.82 1.10 28.09
C GLU A 39 -14.69 2.64 28.17
N GLY A 40 -15.25 3.24 29.22
CA GLY A 40 -15.38 4.69 29.31
C GLY A 40 -16.21 5.26 28.15
N ASP A 41 -15.65 6.26 27.45
CA ASP A 41 -16.27 6.87 26.25
C ASP A 41 -16.00 6.08 24.96
N TRP A 42 -15.12 5.08 25.02
CA TRP A 42 -14.78 4.25 23.88
C TRP A 42 -15.76 3.10 23.73
N ARG A 43 -16.12 2.81 22.49
CA ARG A 43 -16.65 1.51 22.09
C ARG A 43 -15.63 0.77 21.26
N TYR A 44 -15.60 -0.55 21.35
CA TYR A 44 -14.59 -1.34 20.63
C TYR A 44 -15.07 -2.72 20.23
N LEU A 45 -14.31 -3.31 19.30
CA LEU A 45 -14.41 -4.68 18.84
C LEU A 45 -13.00 -5.28 18.78
N LYS A 46 -12.87 -6.54 19.19
CA LYS A 46 -11.67 -7.36 18.96
C LYS A 46 -12.07 -8.59 18.17
N VAL A 47 -11.34 -8.87 17.10
CA VAL A 47 -11.54 -10.02 16.22
C VAL A 47 -10.22 -10.75 16.05
N ASN A 48 -10.23 -12.07 16.21
CA ASN A 48 -9.10 -12.92 15.89
C ASN A 48 -9.44 -13.80 14.68
N GLY A 49 -8.48 -13.94 13.79
CA GLY A 49 -8.50 -14.85 12.65
C GLY A 49 -7.40 -15.91 12.82
N LEU A 50 -7.76 -17.18 12.73
CA LEU A 50 -6.85 -18.31 12.87
C LEU A 50 -6.90 -19.20 11.63
N VAL A 51 -5.77 -19.79 11.27
CA VAL A 51 -5.72 -20.81 10.22
C VAL A 51 -5.85 -22.19 10.87
N ASN A 52 -6.96 -22.89 10.64
CA ASN A 52 -7.22 -24.24 11.16
C ASN A 52 -7.59 -25.17 9.99
N ASP A 53 -6.88 -26.30 9.84
CA ASP A 53 -7.18 -27.34 8.83
C ASP A 53 -7.38 -26.84 7.38
N GLY A 54 -6.70 -25.74 7.02
CA GLY A 54 -6.79 -25.13 5.68
C GLY A 54 -7.95 -24.16 5.52
N TYR A 55 -8.62 -23.80 6.61
CA TYR A 55 -9.67 -22.80 6.68
C TYR A 55 -9.24 -21.63 7.54
N PHE A 56 -9.80 -20.45 7.25
CA PHE A 56 -9.59 -19.24 8.05
C PHE A 56 -10.80 -19.04 8.95
N ASP A 57 -10.66 -19.34 10.24
CA ASP A 57 -11.72 -19.18 11.23
C ASP A 57 -11.65 -17.78 11.82
N VAL A 58 -12.77 -17.05 11.82
CA VAL A 58 -12.84 -15.68 12.36
C VAL A 58 -13.90 -15.62 13.45
N GLY A 59 -13.56 -15.05 14.60
CA GLY A 59 -14.50 -14.93 15.71
C GLY A 59 -14.03 -14.01 16.84
N ALA A 60 -14.90 -13.84 17.84
CA ALA A 60 -14.58 -13.15 19.08
C ALA A 60 -13.51 -13.94 19.87
N PRO A 61 -12.62 -13.24 20.60
CA PRO A 61 -11.63 -13.92 21.44
C PRO A 61 -12.31 -14.73 22.56
N THR A 62 -12.25 -16.06 22.48
CA THR A 62 -12.56 -17.03 23.54
C THR A 62 -11.43 -17.16 24.55
N ALA A 63 -11.66 -17.71 25.75
CA ALA A 63 -10.62 -17.95 26.78
C ALA A 63 -9.35 -18.68 26.27
N ALA A 64 -9.51 -19.58 25.28
CA ALA A 64 -8.42 -20.31 24.62
C ALA A 64 -7.68 -19.47 23.56
N THR A 65 -8.31 -18.43 23.02
CA THR A 65 -7.75 -17.48 22.04
C THR A 65 -7.42 -16.11 22.66
N SER A 66 -7.82 -15.86 23.90
CA SER A 66 -7.49 -14.67 24.70
C SER A 66 -6.17 -14.84 25.43
N SER A 67 -5.74 -16.10 25.66
CA SER A 67 -4.37 -16.44 26.04
C SER A 67 -3.40 -16.38 24.85
N VAL A 68 -3.90 -16.42 23.62
CA VAL A 68 -3.14 -16.12 22.41
C VAL A 68 -3.07 -14.60 22.26
N GLY A 69 -2.32 -13.98 23.17
CA GLY A 69 -1.76 -12.66 22.91
C GLY A 69 -0.86 -12.78 21.68
N PHE A 70 -1.04 -11.85 20.75
CA PHE A 70 -0.32 -11.72 19.48
C PHE A 70 -0.48 -12.90 18.50
N PRO A 71 -0.61 -12.63 17.19
CA PRO A 71 -0.47 -13.65 16.16
C PRO A 71 0.88 -14.37 16.31
N ASN A 72 0.85 -15.66 16.63
CA ASN A 72 2.04 -16.47 16.91
C ASN A 72 2.26 -17.56 15.85
N ASP A 73 1.53 -17.49 14.73
CA ASP A 73 1.74 -18.33 13.54
C ASP A 73 1.41 -17.55 12.27
N PHE A 74 1.95 -18.03 11.14
CA PHE A 74 1.75 -17.43 9.84
C PHE A 74 0.26 -17.33 9.47
N GLY A 75 -0.16 -16.15 9.00
CA GLY A 75 -1.52 -15.90 8.54
C GLY A 75 -2.55 -15.76 9.66
N GLN A 76 -2.15 -15.90 10.93
CA GLN A 76 -2.99 -15.47 12.05
C GLN A 76 -3.15 -13.95 12.03
N LEU A 77 -4.34 -13.49 12.40
CA LEU A 77 -4.75 -12.10 12.33
C LEU A 77 -5.36 -11.70 13.67
N ALA A 78 -5.00 -10.52 14.17
CA ALA A 78 -5.72 -9.88 15.27
C ALA A 78 -6.09 -8.46 14.85
N ILE A 79 -7.37 -8.12 14.95
CA ILE A 79 -7.90 -6.80 14.66
C ILE A 79 -8.53 -6.26 15.93
N GLN A 80 -8.15 -5.05 16.30
CA GLN A 80 -8.87 -4.25 17.29
C GLN A 80 -9.28 -2.95 16.62
N VAL A 81 -10.56 -2.60 16.71
CA VAL A 81 -11.03 -1.27 16.33
C VAL A 81 -11.80 -0.67 17.50
N LYS A 82 -11.51 0.58 17.81
CA LYS A 82 -12.24 1.36 18.79
C LYS A 82 -12.63 2.71 18.20
N ALA A 83 -13.75 3.23 18.65
CA ALA A 83 -14.22 4.56 18.29
C ALA A 83 -14.73 5.31 19.52
N ARG A 84 -14.52 6.63 19.50
CA ARG A 84 -15.06 7.57 20.48
C ARG A 84 -15.79 8.68 19.74
N GLU A 85 -16.98 9.00 20.20
CA GLU A 85 -17.73 10.16 19.73
C GLU A 85 -17.16 11.44 20.36
N ASN A 86 -16.86 12.44 19.54
CA ASN A 86 -16.48 13.78 19.98
C ASN A 86 -17.67 14.72 19.69
N LYS A 87 -18.22 15.34 20.74
CA LYS A 87 -19.33 16.29 20.64
C LYS A 87 -18.81 17.72 20.79
N GLY A 88 -18.54 18.37 19.66
CA GLY A 88 -18.25 19.80 19.58
C GLY A 88 -19.28 20.53 18.70
N ASP A 89 -18.87 21.57 18.00
CA ASP A 89 -19.70 22.30 17.01
C ASP A 89 -20.18 21.39 15.86
N ARG A 90 -19.45 20.30 15.62
CA ARG A 90 -19.76 19.25 14.64
C ARG A 90 -19.65 17.89 15.33
N THR A 91 -20.40 16.90 14.83
CA THR A 91 -20.27 15.51 15.29
C THR A 91 -19.14 14.83 14.55
N THR A 92 -18.10 14.44 15.28
CA THR A 92 -16.94 13.72 14.75
C THR A 92 -16.71 12.44 15.55
N TYR A 93 -15.99 11.50 14.96
CA TYR A 93 -15.60 10.26 15.65
C TYR A 93 -14.09 10.06 15.52
N LEU A 94 -13.43 9.88 16.66
CA LEU A 94 -12.05 9.42 16.70
C LEU A 94 -12.04 7.90 16.54
N VAL A 95 -11.46 7.42 15.45
CA VAL A 95 -11.30 5.99 15.14
C VAL A 95 -9.85 5.61 15.36
N ASP A 96 -9.64 4.49 16.07
CA ASP A 96 -8.33 3.89 16.31
C ASP A 96 -8.43 2.40 15.95
N SER A 97 -7.65 1.99 14.96
CA SER A 97 -7.65 0.66 14.39
C SER A 97 -6.25 0.08 14.45
N LYS A 98 -6.14 -1.13 14.99
CA LYS A 98 -4.91 -1.90 15.09
C LYS A 98 -5.11 -3.25 14.44
N VAL A 99 -4.29 -3.55 13.45
CA VAL A 99 -4.28 -4.84 12.76
C VAL A 99 -2.91 -5.47 12.94
N GLN A 100 -2.88 -6.73 13.35
CA GLN A 100 -1.65 -7.50 13.51
C GLN A 100 -1.73 -8.76 12.68
N VAL A 101 -0.67 -9.06 11.93
CA VAL A 101 -0.54 -10.27 11.12
C VAL A 101 0.71 -11.03 11.54
N GLY A 102 0.58 -12.35 11.69
CA GLY A 102 1.71 -13.24 11.92
C GLY A 102 2.51 -13.45 10.64
N MET A 103 3.80 -13.12 10.67
CA MET A 103 4.74 -13.19 9.54
C MET A 103 5.58 -14.47 9.53
N GLY A 104 5.36 -15.37 10.50
CA GLY A 104 6.10 -16.63 10.61
C GLY A 104 7.58 -16.42 10.91
N SER A 105 8.44 -17.18 10.23
CA SER A 105 9.90 -17.18 10.45
C SER A 105 10.66 -16.11 9.64
N VAL A 106 9.97 -15.26 8.88
CA VAL A 106 10.60 -14.18 8.11
C VAL A 106 11.23 -13.18 9.08
N THR A 107 12.52 -12.86 8.90
CA THR A 107 13.24 -11.95 9.79
C THR A 107 13.33 -10.54 9.19
N TRP A 108 13.44 -9.50 10.04
CA TRP A 108 13.64 -8.14 9.55
C TRP A 108 14.90 -7.99 8.66
N PRO A 109 16.07 -8.54 9.05
CA PRO A 109 17.25 -8.51 8.18
C PRO A 109 17.02 -9.15 6.81
N ALA A 110 16.21 -10.22 6.73
CA ALA A 110 15.88 -10.84 5.45
C ALA A 110 15.06 -9.89 4.56
N VAL A 111 14.08 -9.19 5.13
CA VAL A 111 13.27 -8.20 4.41
C VAL A 111 14.13 -7.02 3.94
N SER A 112 14.91 -6.40 4.84
CA SER A 112 15.74 -5.25 4.48
C SER A 112 16.80 -5.59 3.44
N ASN A 113 17.46 -6.75 3.59
CA ASN A 113 18.49 -7.19 2.64
C ASN A 113 17.89 -7.49 1.25
N ALA A 114 16.69 -8.09 1.18
CA ALA A 114 16.02 -8.35 -0.10
C ALA A 114 15.73 -7.05 -0.87
N VAL A 115 15.27 -6.01 -0.17
CA VAL A 115 15.03 -4.69 -0.77
C VAL A 115 16.34 -4.05 -1.24
N GLU A 116 17.37 -4.02 -0.40
CA GLU A 116 18.68 -3.46 -0.76
C GLU A 116 19.33 -4.21 -1.93
N GLN A 117 19.25 -5.55 -1.96
CA GLN A 117 19.77 -6.33 -3.09
C GLN A 117 18.98 -6.08 -4.37
N THR A 118 17.65 -5.93 -4.30
CA THR A 118 16.85 -5.57 -5.48
C THR A 118 17.33 -4.26 -6.09
N LEU A 119 17.46 -3.20 -5.29
CA LEU A 119 17.95 -1.89 -5.76
C LEU A 119 19.39 -1.99 -6.32
N ARG A 120 20.25 -2.77 -5.66
CA ARG A 120 21.61 -3.03 -6.14
C ARG A 120 21.62 -3.72 -7.51
N ILE A 121 20.81 -4.75 -7.71
CA ILE A 121 20.76 -5.52 -8.96
C ILE A 121 20.18 -4.68 -10.10
N VAL A 122 19.12 -3.89 -9.86
CA VAL A 122 18.54 -2.97 -10.87
C VAL A 122 19.62 -2.05 -11.45
N VAL A 123 20.55 -1.60 -10.60
CA VAL A 123 21.45 -0.48 -10.93
C VAL A 123 22.86 -0.90 -11.31
N LYS A 124 23.41 -1.92 -10.66
CA LYS A 124 24.75 -2.44 -10.96
C LYS A 124 24.73 -3.63 -11.91
N GLY A 125 23.54 -4.17 -12.20
CA GLY A 125 23.42 -5.55 -12.62
C GLY A 125 23.88 -6.50 -11.50
N ASP A 126 23.90 -7.79 -11.81
CA ASP A 126 24.45 -8.80 -10.92
C ASP A 126 25.66 -9.48 -11.59
N LYS A 127 26.87 -9.27 -11.05
CA LYS A 127 28.05 -9.99 -11.56
C LYS A 127 27.91 -11.50 -11.38
N ALA A 128 27.24 -11.95 -10.32
CA ALA A 128 26.94 -13.37 -10.10
C ALA A 128 25.93 -13.90 -11.13
N PHE A 129 25.09 -13.04 -11.70
CA PHE A 129 24.26 -13.42 -12.85
C PHE A 129 25.14 -13.83 -14.01
N THR A 130 26.18 -13.07 -14.36
CA THR A 130 27.05 -13.38 -15.51
C THR A 130 28.17 -14.40 -15.23
N GLU A 131 28.76 -14.42 -14.02
CA GLU A 131 30.01 -15.16 -13.75
C GLU A 131 29.80 -16.62 -13.28
N GLY A 132 28.55 -17.07 -13.08
CA GLY A 132 28.24 -18.40 -12.56
C GLY A 132 27.19 -19.20 -13.34
N ARG A 133 26.63 -18.65 -14.43
CA ARG A 133 25.55 -19.28 -15.20
C ARG A 133 25.98 -19.65 -16.61
N ALA A 134 25.47 -20.78 -17.10
CA ALA A 134 25.68 -21.17 -18.49
C ALA A 134 25.01 -20.15 -19.43
N ALA A 135 25.61 -19.91 -20.60
CA ALA A 135 25.08 -18.98 -21.60
C ALA A 135 23.62 -19.30 -21.99
N SER A 136 23.25 -20.58 -22.01
CA SER A 136 21.88 -21.03 -22.28
C SER A 136 20.89 -20.61 -21.19
N GLU A 137 21.30 -20.61 -19.91
CA GLU A 137 20.45 -20.19 -18.79
C GLU A 137 20.24 -18.67 -18.82
N LEU A 138 21.29 -17.91 -19.12
CA LEU A 138 21.21 -16.46 -19.31
C LEU A 138 20.26 -16.09 -20.45
N SER A 139 20.34 -16.80 -21.58
CA SER A 139 19.42 -16.59 -22.70
C SER A 139 17.96 -16.88 -22.32
N GLN A 140 17.69 -17.88 -21.49
CA GLN A 140 16.32 -18.17 -21.05
C GLN A 140 15.70 -17.02 -20.25
N TYR A 141 16.46 -16.37 -19.35
CA TYR A 141 15.94 -15.21 -18.61
C TYR A 141 15.67 -14.01 -19.53
N ARG A 142 16.56 -13.76 -20.49
CA ARG A 142 16.33 -12.72 -21.51
C ARG A 142 15.10 -13.00 -22.36
N GLU A 143 14.94 -14.25 -22.80
CA GLU A 143 13.76 -14.70 -23.56
C GLU A 143 12.48 -14.54 -22.74
N ARG A 144 12.49 -14.83 -21.44
CA ARG A 144 11.35 -14.60 -20.53
C ARG A 144 10.99 -13.12 -20.43
N VAL A 145 11.97 -12.25 -20.24
CA VAL A 145 11.75 -10.79 -20.20
C VAL A 145 11.18 -10.30 -21.53
N GLN A 146 11.74 -10.74 -22.66
CA GLN A 146 11.28 -10.35 -23.99
C GLN A 146 9.87 -10.86 -24.27
N ALA A 147 9.55 -12.10 -23.85
CA ALA A 147 8.22 -12.67 -23.99
C ALA A 147 7.18 -11.95 -23.14
N MET A 148 7.56 -11.48 -21.95
CA MET A 148 6.69 -10.70 -21.07
C MET A 148 6.49 -9.26 -21.59
N ASN A 149 7.54 -8.66 -22.15
CA ASN A 149 7.59 -7.25 -22.53
C ASN A 149 8.08 -7.10 -23.97
N ALA A 150 7.24 -7.43 -24.94
CA ALA A 150 7.63 -7.49 -26.35
C ALA A 150 8.14 -6.16 -26.93
N GLY A 151 7.80 -5.03 -26.30
CA GLY A 151 8.23 -3.69 -26.71
C GLY A 151 9.60 -3.24 -26.17
N LEU A 152 10.20 -3.98 -25.23
CA LEU A 152 11.46 -3.58 -24.60
C LEU A 152 12.66 -3.71 -25.55
N GLY A 153 13.55 -2.72 -25.48
CA GLY A 153 14.85 -2.73 -26.12
C GLY A 153 15.82 -3.69 -25.45
N LYS A 154 16.98 -3.92 -26.09
CA LYS A 154 18.02 -4.80 -25.53
C LYS A 154 18.56 -4.30 -24.19
N GLU A 155 18.67 -2.98 -24.01
CA GLU A 155 19.19 -2.37 -22.79
C GLU A 155 18.27 -2.66 -21.60
N ASP A 156 16.95 -2.50 -21.77
CA ASP A 156 15.95 -2.79 -20.74
C ASP A 156 15.95 -4.29 -20.36
N VAL A 157 16.14 -5.17 -21.35
CA VAL A 157 16.23 -6.62 -21.13
C VAL A 157 17.44 -6.99 -20.25
N GLU A 158 18.58 -6.32 -20.45
CA GLU A 158 19.77 -6.55 -19.61
C GLU A 158 19.61 -6.01 -18.19
N VAL A 159 18.71 -5.03 -17.96
CA VAL A 159 18.37 -4.56 -16.60
C VAL A 159 17.43 -5.55 -15.89
N LEU A 160 16.42 -6.05 -16.60
CA LEU A 160 15.38 -6.90 -16.01
C LEU A 160 15.76 -8.38 -15.87
N ALA A 161 16.58 -8.93 -16.78
CA ALA A 161 16.94 -10.35 -16.74
C ALA A 161 17.70 -10.77 -15.46
N PRO A 162 18.67 -9.98 -14.95
CA PRO A 162 19.31 -10.26 -13.65
C PRO A 162 18.32 -10.26 -12.49
N LEU A 163 17.34 -9.35 -12.50
CA LEU A 163 16.31 -9.29 -11.45
C LEU A 163 15.42 -10.52 -11.46
N TRP A 164 14.99 -10.96 -12.66
CA TRP A 164 14.22 -12.19 -12.81
C TRP A 164 15.01 -13.40 -12.32
N ALA A 165 16.30 -13.46 -12.61
CA ALA A 165 17.14 -14.58 -12.18
C ALA A 165 17.47 -14.56 -10.69
N ALA A 166 17.42 -13.39 -10.05
CA ALA A 166 17.55 -13.26 -8.61
C ALA A 166 16.24 -13.63 -7.89
N PHE A 167 15.10 -13.17 -8.41
CA PHE A 167 13.79 -13.33 -7.76
C PHE A 167 12.75 -13.98 -8.69
N PRO A 168 13.00 -15.19 -9.22
CA PRO A 168 12.19 -15.76 -10.30
C PRO A 168 10.72 -15.95 -9.92
N ALA A 169 10.42 -16.35 -8.68
CA ALA A 169 9.04 -16.56 -8.27
C ALA A 169 8.28 -15.24 -8.15
N GLN A 170 8.91 -14.18 -7.63
CA GLN A 170 8.30 -12.84 -7.56
C GLN A 170 8.08 -12.25 -8.94
N TRP A 171 9.05 -12.39 -9.85
CA TRP A 171 8.90 -11.89 -11.21
C TRP A 171 7.85 -12.67 -12.02
N ASP A 172 7.78 -14.00 -11.87
CA ASP A 172 6.72 -14.80 -12.50
C ASP A 172 5.31 -14.38 -11.98
N LEU A 173 5.21 -13.98 -10.70
CA LEU A 173 3.97 -13.44 -10.15
C LEU A 173 3.65 -12.04 -10.73
N LEU A 174 4.61 -11.12 -10.76
CA LEU A 174 4.42 -9.78 -11.33
C LEU A 174 4.05 -9.86 -12.82
N ALA A 175 4.63 -10.80 -13.56
CA ALA A 175 4.31 -11.11 -14.95
C ALA A 175 2.85 -11.55 -15.16
N SER A 176 2.24 -12.14 -14.12
CA SER A 176 0.82 -12.51 -14.16
C SER A 176 -0.12 -11.33 -13.93
N ILE A 177 0.39 -10.19 -13.47
CA ILE A 177 -0.36 -8.98 -13.13
C ILE A 177 -0.23 -7.91 -14.22
N GLY A 178 0.96 -7.76 -14.79
CA GLY A 178 1.25 -6.67 -15.72
C GLY A 178 2.53 -6.87 -16.52
N GLN A 179 3.11 -5.76 -16.95
CA GLN A 179 4.35 -5.69 -17.70
C GLN A 179 5.09 -4.38 -17.44
N PHE A 180 6.34 -4.33 -17.85
CA PHE A 180 7.09 -3.09 -18.02
C PHE A 180 6.98 -2.66 -19.48
N ASP A 181 6.57 -1.42 -19.69
CA ASP A 181 6.56 -0.81 -21.02
C ASP A 181 7.92 -0.21 -21.35
N ASP A 182 8.67 0.24 -20.33
CA ASP A 182 9.97 0.88 -20.47
C ASP A 182 10.78 0.81 -19.17
N VAL A 183 12.08 0.56 -19.23
CA VAL A 183 13.01 0.63 -18.08
C VAL A 183 14.38 1.12 -18.56
N VAL A 184 14.63 2.42 -18.38
CA VAL A 184 15.85 3.07 -18.87
C VAL A 184 16.74 3.49 -17.71
N MET A 185 18.04 3.21 -17.86
CA MET A 185 19.11 3.72 -17.01
C MET A 185 19.94 4.73 -17.80
N GLU A 186 19.68 6.02 -17.58
CA GLU A 186 20.34 7.11 -18.30
C GLU A 186 21.59 7.59 -17.55
N ASP A 187 22.70 7.77 -18.27
CA ASP A 187 23.88 8.45 -17.71
C ASP A 187 23.59 9.95 -17.54
N VAL A 188 23.94 10.49 -16.38
CA VAL A 188 23.84 11.92 -16.11
C VAL A 188 25.17 12.58 -16.47
N ALA A 189 25.15 13.52 -17.42
CA ALA A 189 26.37 14.12 -17.96
C ALA A 189 27.24 14.77 -16.87
N GLY A 190 28.47 14.28 -16.73
CA GLY A 190 29.44 14.79 -15.75
C GLY A 190 29.18 14.35 -14.30
N ALA A 191 28.30 13.38 -14.09
CA ALA A 191 28.00 12.80 -12.79
C ALA A 191 28.41 11.32 -12.71
N ASP A 192 28.61 10.83 -11.49
CA ASP A 192 28.92 9.43 -11.18
C ASP A 192 27.67 8.63 -10.74
N TYR A 193 26.49 9.17 -11.02
CA TYR A 193 25.19 8.55 -10.77
C TYR A 193 24.36 8.48 -12.06
N LYS A 194 23.35 7.60 -12.07
CA LYS A 194 22.45 7.37 -13.20
C LYS A 194 21.02 7.76 -12.84
N LYS A 195 20.21 8.08 -13.84
CA LYS A 195 18.77 8.25 -13.70
C LYS A 195 18.05 6.95 -14.09
N LEU A 196 17.27 6.39 -13.18
CA LEU A 196 16.35 5.29 -13.43
C LEU A 196 14.99 5.87 -13.81
N ASN A 197 14.46 5.46 -14.96
CA ASN A 197 13.07 5.69 -15.33
C ASN A 197 12.41 4.34 -15.61
N ALA A 198 11.33 4.01 -14.93
CA ALA A 198 10.57 2.78 -15.16
C ALA A 198 9.10 3.10 -15.39
N THR A 199 8.53 2.54 -16.46
CA THR A 199 7.10 2.61 -16.77
C THR A 199 6.53 1.21 -16.71
N PHE A 200 5.49 1.02 -15.88
CA PHE A 200 4.82 -0.26 -15.72
C PHE A 200 3.32 -0.10 -15.98
N VAL A 201 2.72 -1.17 -16.50
CA VAL A 201 1.30 -1.23 -16.81
C VAL A 201 0.70 -2.48 -16.18
N VAL A 202 -0.42 -2.30 -15.48
CA VAL A 202 -1.26 -3.42 -15.05
C VAL A 202 -2.04 -3.90 -16.26
N ASP A 203 -1.99 -5.20 -16.54
CA ASP A 203 -2.67 -5.83 -17.67
C ASP A 203 -3.84 -6.68 -17.15
N PRO A 204 -5.10 -6.17 -17.19
CA PRO A 204 -6.26 -6.91 -16.73
C PRO A 204 -6.45 -8.26 -17.43
N ASN A 205 -6.02 -8.41 -18.69
CA ASN A 205 -6.15 -9.68 -19.40
C ASN A 205 -5.21 -10.73 -18.81
N ARG A 206 -3.96 -10.37 -18.48
CA ARG A 206 -3.03 -11.26 -17.78
C ARG A 206 -3.54 -11.57 -16.37
N MET A 207 -3.89 -10.52 -15.62
CA MET A 207 -4.39 -10.63 -14.25
C MET A 207 -5.60 -11.55 -14.17
N SER A 208 -6.53 -11.46 -15.13
CA SER A 208 -7.78 -12.22 -15.12
C SER A 208 -7.60 -13.74 -15.14
N LYS A 209 -6.45 -14.24 -15.64
CA LYS A 209 -6.14 -15.68 -15.66
C LYS A 209 -6.02 -16.27 -14.25
N ARG A 210 -5.60 -15.45 -13.29
CA ARG A 210 -5.31 -15.88 -11.91
C ARG A 210 -6.20 -15.19 -10.87
N TYR A 211 -6.62 -13.96 -11.16
CA TYR A 211 -7.42 -13.07 -10.32
C TYR A 211 -8.55 -12.40 -11.13
N PRO A 212 -9.55 -13.17 -11.62
CA PRO A 212 -10.58 -12.66 -12.52
C PRO A 212 -11.46 -11.55 -11.91
N ALA A 213 -11.83 -11.66 -10.63
CA ALA A 213 -12.65 -10.65 -9.98
C ALA A 213 -11.84 -9.37 -9.74
N LEU A 214 -10.58 -9.50 -9.32
CA LEU A 214 -9.68 -8.36 -9.15
C LEU A 214 -9.38 -7.65 -10.47
N ALA A 215 -9.14 -8.39 -11.56
CA ALA A 215 -8.91 -7.81 -12.88
C ALA A 215 -10.11 -6.98 -13.37
N LYS A 216 -11.32 -7.51 -13.19
CA LYS A 216 -12.55 -6.78 -13.49
C LYS A 216 -12.67 -5.53 -12.63
N HIS A 217 -12.42 -5.67 -11.34
CA HIS A 217 -12.49 -4.55 -10.40
C HIS A 217 -11.50 -3.45 -10.81
N MET A 218 -10.23 -3.77 -11.08
CA MET A 218 -9.22 -2.82 -11.57
C MET A 218 -9.63 -2.11 -12.86
N ALA A 219 -10.31 -2.79 -13.78
CA ALA A 219 -10.84 -2.13 -14.99
C ALA A 219 -11.93 -1.09 -14.67
N GLU A 220 -12.66 -1.25 -13.57
CA GLU A 220 -13.64 -0.27 -13.07
C GLU A 220 -12.96 0.93 -12.36
N PHE A 221 -11.65 0.87 -12.07
CA PHE A 221 -10.86 2.01 -11.58
C PHE A 221 -10.45 3.00 -12.67
N ALA A 222 -10.75 2.70 -13.94
CA ALA A 222 -10.41 3.59 -15.05
C ALA A 222 -10.92 5.01 -14.77
N SER A 223 -10.01 5.98 -14.93
CA SER A 223 -10.19 7.42 -14.71
C SER A 223 -10.42 7.88 -13.27
N LEU A 224 -10.26 7.03 -12.25
CA LEU A 224 -10.50 7.44 -10.85
C LEU A 224 -9.47 8.43 -10.30
N ASN A 225 -8.21 8.24 -10.66
CA ASN A 225 -7.08 8.94 -10.06
C ASN A 225 -5.95 9.14 -11.06
N LYS A 226 -5.42 10.37 -11.06
CA LYS A 226 -4.11 10.71 -11.61
C LYS A 226 -3.33 11.42 -10.51
N SER A 227 -2.16 10.90 -10.17
CA SER A 227 -1.35 11.43 -9.09
C SER A 227 0.10 11.57 -9.49
N ASP A 228 0.75 12.60 -8.96
CA ASP A 228 2.16 12.92 -9.15
C ASP A 228 2.76 13.17 -7.76
N ILE A 229 3.68 12.30 -7.33
CA ILE A 229 4.12 12.19 -5.93
C ILE A 229 5.64 12.19 -5.87
N ARG A 230 6.22 13.20 -5.25
CA ARG A 230 7.66 13.27 -4.98
C ARG A 230 7.94 12.91 -3.53
N ALA A 231 8.90 12.02 -3.31
CA ALA A 231 9.46 11.80 -1.98
C ALA A 231 10.63 12.75 -1.76
N VAL A 232 10.57 13.56 -0.72
CA VAL A 232 11.52 14.63 -0.42
C VAL A 232 12.16 14.37 0.93
N SER A 233 13.49 14.31 0.96
CA SER A 233 14.27 14.25 2.19
C SER A 233 14.74 15.65 2.61
N GLU A 234 15.41 15.76 3.76
CA GLU A 234 16.09 17.01 4.16
C GLU A 234 17.13 17.47 3.12
N GLN A 235 17.70 16.54 2.35
CA GLN A 235 18.76 16.82 1.38
C GLN A 235 18.18 17.23 0.02
N GLY A 236 17.07 16.61 -0.41
CA GLY A 236 16.44 16.85 -1.71
C GLY A 236 15.44 15.77 -2.12
N ASP A 237 15.00 15.82 -3.38
CA ASP A 237 14.09 14.85 -3.99
C ASP A 237 14.78 13.48 -4.08
N VAL A 238 14.12 12.42 -3.59
CA VAL A 238 14.64 11.05 -3.53
C VAL A 238 14.10 10.22 -4.69
N PHE A 239 12.79 10.25 -4.91
CA PHE A 239 12.15 9.61 -6.04
C PHE A 239 10.86 10.33 -6.43
N HIS A 240 10.39 10.06 -7.64
CA HIS A 240 9.15 10.54 -8.18
C HIS A 240 8.29 9.35 -8.64
N LEU A 241 7.02 9.33 -8.25
CA LEU A 241 6.03 8.33 -8.62
C LEU A 241 4.82 9.03 -9.24
N SER A 242 4.49 8.68 -10.48
CA SER A 242 3.25 9.10 -11.12
C SER A 242 2.34 7.89 -11.34
N ILE A 243 1.04 8.06 -11.11
CA ILE A 243 0.01 7.01 -11.30
C ILE A 243 -1.08 7.57 -12.21
N ASP A 244 -1.45 6.82 -13.24
CA ASP A 244 -2.56 7.11 -14.15
C ASP A 244 -3.49 5.89 -14.22
N SER A 245 -4.57 5.93 -13.44
CA SER A 245 -5.57 4.86 -13.40
C SER A 245 -6.36 4.70 -14.70
N GLU A 246 -6.47 5.75 -15.54
CA GLU A 246 -7.13 5.65 -16.85
C GLU A 246 -6.35 4.72 -17.78
N LYS A 247 -5.02 4.74 -17.68
CA LYS A 247 -4.12 3.89 -18.45
C LYS A 247 -3.68 2.64 -17.70
N LEU A 248 -4.09 2.50 -16.44
CA LEU A 248 -3.56 1.50 -15.50
C LEU A 248 -2.03 1.47 -15.48
N MET A 249 -1.44 2.66 -15.57
CA MET A 249 -0.01 2.87 -15.77
C MET A 249 0.59 3.58 -14.56
N GLY A 250 1.80 3.20 -14.19
CA GLY A 250 2.63 3.94 -13.24
C GLY A 250 4.00 4.25 -13.83
N ARG A 251 4.59 5.35 -13.38
CA ARG A 251 5.95 5.77 -13.72
C ARG A 251 6.73 6.01 -12.45
N PHE A 252 7.91 5.44 -12.36
CA PHE A 252 8.85 5.62 -11.26
C PHE A 252 10.13 6.24 -11.80
N GLU A 253 10.58 7.33 -11.18
CA GLU A 253 11.87 7.95 -11.47
C GLU A 253 12.70 8.10 -10.20
N ALA A 254 13.99 7.82 -10.31
CA ALA A 254 14.94 8.04 -9.23
C ALA A 254 16.35 8.27 -9.77
N TYR A 255 17.21 8.86 -8.95
CA TYR A 255 18.65 8.88 -9.20
C TYR A 255 19.31 7.82 -8.35
N VAL A 256 20.25 7.10 -8.93
CA VAL A 256 20.90 5.97 -8.25
C VAL A 256 22.40 5.98 -8.46
N LYS A 257 23.12 5.80 -7.36
CA LYS A 257 24.58 5.68 -7.30
C LYS A 257 24.91 4.47 -6.48
N ASP A 258 25.74 3.61 -7.04
CA ASP A 258 26.21 2.41 -6.38
C ASP A 258 25.12 1.44 -5.85
N GLY A 259 23.90 1.48 -6.40
CA GLY A 259 22.77 0.67 -5.95
C GLY A 259 21.91 1.32 -4.87
N TYR A 260 22.14 2.60 -4.58
CA TYR A 260 21.42 3.36 -3.56
C TYR A 260 20.79 4.61 -4.16
N LEU A 261 19.58 4.92 -3.71
CA LEU A 261 18.86 6.14 -4.10
C LEU A 261 19.68 7.36 -3.69
N VAL A 262 19.75 8.35 -4.58
CA VAL A 262 20.53 9.58 -4.39
C VAL A 262 19.58 10.76 -4.32
N PRO A 263 19.59 11.53 -3.21
CA PRO A 263 18.85 12.77 -3.13
C PRO A 263 19.40 13.80 -4.12
N VAL A 264 18.51 14.40 -4.91
CA VAL A 264 18.83 15.43 -5.90
C VAL A 264 18.08 16.72 -5.65
N LYS A 265 18.66 17.83 -6.09
CA LYS A 265 17.98 19.13 -6.15
C LYS A 265 18.36 19.81 -7.45
N ASN A 266 17.36 20.24 -8.21
CA ASN A 266 17.56 20.83 -9.54
C ASN A 266 18.41 19.94 -10.47
N GLY A 267 18.19 18.62 -10.43
CA GLY A 267 18.91 17.64 -11.25
C GLY A 267 20.38 17.42 -10.88
N LYS A 268 20.81 17.86 -9.71
CA LYS A 268 22.16 17.61 -9.18
C LYS A 268 22.09 16.87 -7.85
N GLU A 269 22.98 15.89 -7.64
CA GLU A 269 23.24 15.29 -6.34
C GLU A 269 23.55 16.38 -5.31
N VAL A 270 22.86 16.30 -4.18
CA VAL A 270 22.99 17.25 -3.06
C VAL A 270 23.19 16.56 -1.72
N GLY A 271 23.23 15.23 -1.73
CA GLY A 271 23.26 14.40 -0.55
C GLY A 271 23.96 13.08 -0.81
N GLU A 272 24.36 12.42 0.27
CA GLU A 272 24.93 11.07 0.18
C GLU A 272 23.85 10.09 -0.28
N PRO A 273 24.21 9.05 -1.05
CA PRO A 273 23.28 7.97 -1.35
C PRO A 273 22.71 7.38 -0.05
N LEU A 274 21.46 6.91 -0.10
CA LEU A 274 20.72 6.34 1.04
C LEU A 274 21.23 4.94 1.43
N VAL A 275 22.53 4.84 1.74
CA VAL A 275 23.22 3.61 2.16
C VAL A 275 22.73 3.19 3.54
N GLY A 276 22.28 1.94 3.65
CA GLY A 276 21.78 1.38 4.91
C GLY A 276 20.51 2.11 5.38
N MET A 277 19.61 2.45 4.46
CA MET A 277 18.34 3.13 4.77
C MET A 277 17.49 2.38 5.80
N PHE A 278 17.70 1.07 5.98
CA PHE A 278 17.01 0.27 6.99
C PHE A 278 17.76 0.16 8.32
N ALA A 279 18.98 0.69 8.40
CA ALA A 279 19.84 0.65 9.59
C ALA A 279 19.88 1.99 10.35
N LYS A 280 19.33 3.07 9.78
CA LYS A 280 19.31 4.41 10.36
C LYS A 280 17.91 5.02 10.30
N PRO A 281 17.54 5.87 11.26
CA PRO A 281 16.30 6.62 11.16
C PRO A 281 16.35 7.61 10.01
N TRP A 282 15.21 7.88 9.38
CA TRP A 282 15.07 8.88 8.33
C TRP A 282 13.67 9.48 8.33
N HIS A 283 13.58 10.67 7.73
CA HIS A 283 12.35 11.39 7.49
C HIS A 283 12.20 11.67 5.99
N LEU A 284 11.01 11.41 5.45
CA LEU A 284 10.64 11.74 4.07
C LEU A 284 9.26 12.40 4.04
N ASP A 285 9.12 13.46 3.27
CA ASP A 285 7.83 14.03 2.92
C ASP A 285 7.41 13.56 1.53
N LEU A 286 6.28 12.86 1.44
CA LEU A 286 5.61 12.64 0.16
C LEU A 286 4.77 13.86 -0.17
N VAL A 287 5.22 14.66 -1.14
CA VAL A 287 4.55 15.85 -1.62
C VAL A 287 4.00 15.62 -3.01
N GLY A 288 2.76 16.01 -3.26
CA GLY A 288 2.17 15.72 -4.56
C GLY A 288 0.87 16.43 -4.88
N GLU A 289 0.41 16.14 -6.09
CA GLU A 289 -0.87 16.56 -6.61
C GLU A 289 -1.68 15.32 -6.99
N SER A 290 -3.00 15.43 -6.86
CA SER A 290 -3.92 14.35 -7.18
C SER A 290 -5.18 14.90 -7.80
N ARG A 291 -5.53 14.38 -8.97
CA ARG A 291 -6.80 14.60 -9.63
C ARG A 291 -7.64 13.34 -9.52
N MET A 292 -8.83 13.46 -8.96
CA MET A 292 -9.80 12.37 -8.87
C MET A 292 -11.04 12.70 -9.68
N ASP A 293 -11.51 11.76 -10.50
CA ASP A 293 -12.79 11.88 -11.22
C ASP A 293 -13.74 10.77 -10.77
N ILE A 294 -14.79 11.19 -10.06
CA ILE A 294 -15.82 10.32 -9.56
C ILE A 294 -17.15 10.76 -10.14
N LEU A 295 -17.68 9.96 -11.06
CA LEU A 295 -18.94 10.21 -11.75
C LEU A 295 -18.99 11.61 -12.40
N GLY A 296 -17.87 12.11 -12.94
CA GLY A 296 -17.78 13.42 -13.58
C GLY A 296 -17.63 14.60 -12.63
N VAL A 297 -17.59 14.36 -11.31
CA VAL A 297 -17.14 15.33 -10.30
C VAL A 297 -15.62 15.20 -10.18
N ILE A 298 -14.92 16.28 -10.55
CA ILE A 298 -13.47 16.31 -10.61
C ILE A 298 -12.97 17.05 -9.38
N THR A 299 -12.16 16.38 -8.56
CA THR A 299 -11.50 16.95 -7.39
C THR A 299 -10.00 17.04 -7.68
N ASP A 300 -9.48 18.25 -7.76
CA ASP A 300 -8.05 18.50 -7.87
C ASP A 300 -7.53 18.89 -6.47
N MET A 301 -6.54 18.13 -5.99
CA MET A 301 -5.84 18.34 -4.72
C MET A 301 -4.39 18.69 -5.00
N ARG A 302 -3.93 19.82 -4.48
CA ARG A 302 -2.54 20.30 -4.61
C ARG A 302 -1.91 20.47 -3.25
N ASN A 303 -0.57 20.43 -3.22
CA ASN A 303 0.21 20.52 -1.98
C ASN A 303 -0.18 19.45 -0.95
N LEU A 304 -0.58 18.25 -1.42
CA LEU A 304 -0.79 17.11 -0.53
C LEU A 304 0.56 16.74 0.08
N LYS A 305 0.61 16.64 1.41
CA LYS A 305 1.84 16.32 2.14
C LYS A 305 1.61 15.21 3.16
N LEU A 306 2.21 14.05 2.94
CA LEU A 306 2.27 12.95 3.90
C LEU A 306 3.71 12.83 4.42
N SER A 307 3.92 13.04 5.72
CA SER A 307 5.22 12.89 6.35
C SER A 307 5.44 11.45 6.81
N LEU A 308 6.62 10.89 6.55
CA LEU A 308 7.03 9.53 6.87
C LEU A 308 8.27 9.56 7.76
N ASP A 309 8.15 9.01 8.97
CA ASP A 309 9.26 8.82 9.90
C ASP A 309 9.56 7.34 10.05
N PHE A 310 10.77 6.93 9.72
CA PHE A 310 11.25 5.57 9.91
C PHE A 310 12.27 5.51 11.04
N ALA A 311 12.16 4.46 11.85
CA ALA A 311 13.12 4.15 12.90
C ALA A 311 13.42 2.63 12.92
N PRO A 312 14.69 2.22 12.79
CA PRO A 312 15.07 0.83 13.04
C PRO A 312 14.90 0.50 14.53
N GLN A 313 14.56 -0.75 14.83
CA GLN A 313 14.36 -1.24 16.20
C GLN A 313 15.07 -2.59 16.39
N THR A 314 15.29 -2.98 17.64
CA THR A 314 15.82 -4.33 17.93
C THR A 314 14.84 -5.38 17.42
N GLY A 315 15.28 -6.20 16.46
CA GLY A 315 14.45 -7.25 15.85
C GLY A 315 13.43 -6.75 14.84
N GLY A 316 13.51 -5.50 14.37
CA GLY A 316 12.47 -4.94 13.52
C GLY A 316 12.68 -3.49 13.09
N ALA A 317 11.57 -2.85 12.70
CA ALA A 317 11.55 -1.44 12.39
C ALA A 317 10.12 -0.89 12.50
N LYS A 318 10.02 0.43 12.66
CA LYS A 318 8.75 1.16 12.69
C LYS A 318 8.78 2.30 11.68
N THR A 319 7.71 2.39 10.90
CA THR A 319 7.41 3.55 10.06
C THR A 319 6.15 4.22 10.58
N VAL A 320 6.15 5.53 10.72
CA VAL A 320 4.98 6.34 11.08
C VAL A 320 4.71 7.30 9.93
N ALA A 321 3.51 7.24 9.37
CA ALA A 321 2.99 8.17 8.39
C ALA A 321 2.02 9.14 9.06
N SER A 322 2.10 10.43 8.73
CA SER A 322 1.17 11.43 9.23
C SER A 322 0.73 12.43 8.17
N LEU A 323 -0.56 12.74 8.17
CA LEU A 323 -1.19 13.75 7.32
C LEU A 323 -1.76 14.83 8.23
N ARG A 324 -1.08 15.98 8.26
CA ARG A 324 -1.42 17.12 9.14
C ARG A 324 -1.58 18.44 8.40
N THR A 325 -1.13 18.49 7.15
CA THR A 325 -1.20 19.71 6.34
C THR A 325 -2.42 19.63 5.45
N MET A 326 -3.27 20.64 5.53
CA MET A 326 -4.43 20.79 4.66
C MET A 326 -3.97 21.02 3.21
N PRO A 327 -4.39 20.17 2.25
CA PRO A 327 -4.12 20.43 0.84
C PRO A 327 -5.02 21.57 0.30
N GLU A 328 -4.61 22.17 -0.81
CA GLU A 328 -5.50 23.01 -1.60
C GLU A 328 -6.46 22.12 -2.38
N VAL A 329 -7.76 22.38 -2.28
CA VAL A 329 -8.80 21.56 -2.92
C VAL A 329 -9.69 22.44 -3.77
N THR A 330 -9.88 22.02 -5.02
CA THR A 330 -10.86 22.64 -5.92
C THR A 330 -11.75 21.56 -6.52
N VAL A 331 -13.05 21.83 -6.61
CA VAL A 331 -14.02 20.90 -7.19
C VAL A 331 -14.63 21.49 -8.46
N SER A 332 -14.67 20.68 -9.52
CA SER A 332 -15.21 21.07 -10.82
C SER A 332 -15.95 19.92 -11.50
N GLY A 333 -16.39 20.13 -12.74
CA GLY A 333 -17.01 19.10 -13.58
C GLY A 333 -18.54 19.07 -13.52
N ARG A 334 -19.11 17.94 -13.95
CA ARG A 334 -20.55 17.71 -14.06
C ARG A 334 -20.87 16.31 -13.59
N ALA A 335 -21.66 16.18 -12.52
CA ALA A 335 -22.10 14.87 -12.06
C ALA A 335 -22.90 14.14 -13.16
N LEU A 336 -22.54 12.88 -13.38
CA LEU A 336 -23.02 12.02 -14.46
C LEU A 336 -22.89 12.63 -15.86
N GLY A 337 -21.98 13.61 -16.03
CA GLY A 337 -21.78 14.37 -17.27
C GLY A 337 -22.88 15.40 -17.57
N LEU A 338 -23.93 15.47 -16.75
CA LEU A 338 -25.14 16.22 -17.07
C LEU A 338 -25.32 17.42 -16.15
N ILE A 339 -25.11 17.25 -14.84
CA ILE A 339 -25.47 18.25 -13.83
C ILE A 339 -24.21 19.00 -13.39
N PRO A 340 -24.04 20.29 -13.70
CA PRO A 340 -22.91 21.08 -13.20
C PRO A 340 -22.83 21.02 -11.67
N THR A 341 -21.63 20.90 -11.10
CA THR A 341 -21.42 20.86 -9.64
C THR A 341 -22.06 22.07 -8.95
N GLY A 342 -21.92 23.27 -9.53
CA GLY A 342 -22.55 24.49 -9.02
C GLY A 342 -24.09 24.47 -8.98
N PHE A 343 -24.75 23.61 -9.78
CA PHE A 343 -26.20 23.41 -9.66
C PHE A 343 -26.54 22.49 -8.48
N ILE A 344 -25.73 21.47 -8.20
CA ILE A 344 -25.88 20.61 -7.02
C ILE A 344 -25.73 21.46 -5.76
N ASP A 345 -24.74 22.36 -5.75
CA ASP A 345 -24.48 23.27 -4.64
C ASP A 345 -25.70 24.14 -4.27
N ALA A 346 -26.56 24.48 -5.22
CA ALA A 346 -27.78 25.27 -4.97
C ALA A 346 -28.85 24.51 -4.16
N PHE A 347 -28.78 23.18 -4.11
CA PHE A 347 -29.71 22.34 -3.35
C PHE A 347 -29.07 21.75 -2.08
N MET A 348 -27.82 22.09 -1.81
CA MET A 348 -27.11 21.68 -0.60
C MET A 348 -26.97 22.86 0.37
N PRO A 349 -26.96 22.62 1.69
CA PRO A 349 -26.66 23.65 2.68
C PRO A 349 -25.25 24.26 2.54
N SER A 350 -24.32 23.53 1.94
CA SER A 350 -22.94 23.93 1.62
C SER A 350 -22.51 23.31 0.28
N ASN A 351 -21.54 23.91 -0.42
CA ASN A 351 -21.07 23.37 -1.71
C ASN A 351 -20.14 22.15 -1.54
N ILE A 352 -19.97 21.33 -2.59
CA ILE A 352 -19.16 20.09 -2.54
C ILE A 352 -17.73 20.39 -2.09
N GLU A 353 -17.15 21.49 -2.59
CA GLU A 353 -15.80 21.92 -2.22
C GLU A 353 -15.67 22.19 -0.72
N SER A 354 -16.63 22.88 -0.12
CA SER A 354 -16.67 23.17 1.31
C SER A 354 -16.81 21.89 2.12
N VAL A 355 -17.64 20.94 1.68
CA VAL A 355 -17.79 19.63 2.33
C VAL A 355 -16.45 18.86 2.31
N MET A 356 -15.74 18.87 1.18
CA MET A 356 -14.42 18.24 1.05
C MET A 356 -13.37 18.95 1.92
N GLN A 357 -13.39 20.28 1.94
CA GLN A 357 -12.50 21.08 2.78
C GLN A 357 -12.74 20.80 4.27
N GLU A 358 -14.00 20.75 4.72
CA GLU A 358 -14.34 20.42 6.10
C GLU A 358 -13.91 18.99 6.48
N PHE A 359 -14.13 18.02 5.58
CA PHE A 359 -13.70 16.64 5.79
C PHE A 359 -12.18 16.55 5.97
N LEU A 360 -11.41 17.12 5.04
CA LEU A 360 -9.95 17.10 5.09
C LEU A 360 -9.40 17.93 6.24
N GLN A 361 -10.07 19.02 6.62
CA GLN A 361 -9.71 19.79 7.80
C GLN A 361 -9.81 18.91 9.06
N VAL A 362 -10.93 18.21 9.26
CA VAL A 362 -11.07 17.29 10.40
C VAL A 362 -10.04 16.16 10.35
N LEU A 363 -9.72 15.66 9.15
CA LEU A 363 -8.71 14.63 8.96
C LEU A 363 -7.28 15.10 9.32
N CYS A 364 -6.92 16.33 8.94
CA CYS A 364 -5.58 16.90 9.13
C CYS A 364 -5.38 17.54 10.52
N GLU A 365 -6.41 18.18 11.07
CA GLU A 365 -6.34 18.98 12.31
C GLU A 365 -6.99 18.28 13.51
N GLY A 366 -7.82 17.26 13.26
CA GLY A 366 -8.45 16.47 14.33
C GLY A 366 -7.46 15.57 15.07
N ASN A 367 -7.98 14.67 15.90
CA ASN A 367 -7.20 13.76 16.73
C ASN A 367 -6.24 14.52 17.68
N ASP A 368 -6.78 15.56 18.32
CA ASP A 368 -6.06 16.47 19.22
C ASP A 368 -4.86 17.17 18.52
N GLY A 369 -5.03 17.57 17.26
CA GLY A 369 -3.99 18.23 16.46
C GLY A 369 -2.94 17.27 15.87
N ARG A 370 -3.13 15.95 16.01
CA ARG A 370 -2.21 14.95 15.45
C ARG A 370 -2.54 14.58 14.01
N GLY A 371 -3.73 14.95 13.53
CA GLY A 371 -4.25 14.57 12.21
C GLY A 371 -4.44 13.06 12.06
N LEU A 372 -4.42 12.59 10.82
CA LEU A 372 -4.32 11.17 10.53
C LEU A 372 -2.89 10.71 10.81
N VAL A 373 -2.78 9.67 11.62
CA VAL A 373 -1.52 8.99 11.90
C VAL A 373 -1.71 7.51 11.61
N ALA A 374 -0.84 6.97 10.77
CA ALA A 374 -0.73 5.53 10.55
C ALA A 374 0.68 5.08 10.93
N SER A 375 0.84 3.87 11.43
CA SER A 375 2.15 3.28 11.64
C SER A 375 2.16 1.83 11.21
N MET A 376 3.31 1.38 10.74
CA MET A 376 3.60 0.00 10.41
C MET A 376 4.83 -0.40 11.22
N GLU A 377 4.72 -1.47 11.99
CA GLU A 377 5.76 -1.94 12.89
C GLU A 377 6.01 -3.42 12.64
N PHE A 378 7.20 -3.75 12.14
CA PHE A 378 7.67 -5.12 12.06
C PHE A 378 8.40 -5.45 13.35
N ARG A 379 8.04 -6.55 14.02
CA ARG A 379 8.73 -7.01 15.23
C ARG A 379 9.01 -8.49 15.20
N GLN A 380 10.24 -8.83 15.56
CA GLN A 380 10.65 -10.19 15.89
C GLN A 380 11.14 -10.25 17.35
N PRO A 381 10.51 -11.06 18.21
CA PRO A 381 10.95 -11.23 19.60
C PRO A 381 12.37 -11.81 19.69
N ALA A 382 13.17 -11.30 20.63
CA ALA A 382 14.57 -11.71 20.82
C ALA A 382 14.76 -13.20 21.17
N THR A 383 13.73 -13.87 21.71
CA THR A 383 13.77 -15.27 22.14
C THR A 383 13.45 -16.28 21.04
N GLY A 384 13.62 -15.91 19.76
CA GLY A 384 13.31 -16.79 18.62
C GLY A 384 11.81 -16.94 18.36
N GLY A 385 11.01 -15.97 18.79
CA GLY A 385 9.57 -15.92 18.47
C GLY A 385 9.32 -15.61 17.00
N LEU A 386 8.12 -15.94 16.52
CA LEU A 386 7.72 -15.60 15.15
C LEU A 386 7.56 -14.08 14.99
N ALA A 387 7.84 -13.61 13.79
CA ALA A 387 7.71 -12.21 13.45
C ALA A 387 6.24 -11.80 13.30
N THR A 388 5.97 -10.53 13.58
CA THR A 388 4.65 -9.91 13.43
C THR A 388 4.76 -8.61 12.66
N LEU A 389 3.73 -8.31 11.88
CA LEU A 389 3.51 -7.01 11.26
C LEU A 389 2.30 -6.38 11.92
N GLU A 390 2.49 -5.26 12.61
CA GLU A 390 1.41 -4.46 13.18
C GLU A 390 1.19 -3.21 12.33
N THR A 391 -0.05 -2.94 11.96
CA THR A 391 -0.47 -1.63 11.48
C THR A 391 -1.38 -0.99 12.53
N HIS A 392 -1.16 0.29 12.80
CA HIS A 392 -1.99 1.09 13.71
C HIS A 392 -2.37 2.39 13.03
N THR A 393 -3.66 2.68 12.92
CA THR A 393 -4.19 3.89 12.30
C THR A 393 -5.10 4.61 13.28
N THR A 394 -4.87 5.90 13.46
CA THR A 394 -5.74 6.79 14.22
C THR A 394 -6.11 7.99 13.38
N PHE A 395 -7.40 8.28 13.27
CA PHE A 395 -7.89 9.47 12.58
C PHE A 395 -9.20 9.94 13.20
N GLU A 396 -9.47 11.23 13.09
CA GLU A 396 -10.79 11.78 13.39
C GLU A 396 -11.55 11.97 12.09
N GLY A 397 -12.79 11.48 12.04
CA GLY A 397 -13.65 11.55 10.87
C GLY A 397 -14.86 12.44 11.10
N LEU A 398 -15.20 13.25 10.10
CA LEU A 398 -16.41 14.07 10.08
C LEU A 398 -17.63 13.22 9.76
N ASN A 399 -18.59 13.13 10.68
CA ASN A 399 -19.83 12.41 10.44
C ASN A 399 -20.91 13.35 9.91
N ASN A 400 -20.90 13.54 8.59
CA ASN A 400 -21.83 14.41 7.86
C ASN A 400 -22.48 13.65 6.70
N PHE A 401 -23.77 13.91 6.43
CA PHE A 401 -24.53 13.24 5.37
C PHE A 401 -23.88 13.34 3.98
N PHE A 402 -23.34 14.50 3.61
CA PHE A 402 -22.69 14.70 2.31
C PHE A 402 -21.34 13.98 2.22
N VAL A 403 -20.60 13.93 3.33
CA VAL A 403 -19.38 13.11 3.44
C VAL A 403 -19.73 11.63 3.31
N GLN A 404 -20.76 11.16 4.02
CA GLN A 404 -21.25 9.78 3.92
C GLN A 404 -21.66 9.43 2.50
N PHE A 405 -22.38 10.33 1.83
CA PHE A 405 -22.82 10.15 0.45
C PHE A 405 -21.63 10.08 -0.52
N GLY A 406 -20.71 11.06 -0.45
CA GLY A 406 -19.51 11.10 -1.29
C GLY A 406 -18.61 9.88 -1.06
N MET A 407 -18.31 9.57 0.20
CA MET A 407 -17.52 8.40 0.58
C MET A 407 -18.21 7.10 0.21
N GLY A 408 -19.54 7.00 0.27
CA GLY A 408 -20.27 5.83 -0.19
C GLY A 408 -20.10 5.56 -1.69
N ILE A 409 -20.06 6.61 -2.52
CA ILE A 409 -19.79 6.49 -3.96
C ILE A 409 -18.32 6.08 -4.21
N VAL A 410 -17.38 6.74 -3.52
CA VAL A 410 -15.95 6.44 -3.60
C VAL A 410 -15.71 4.99 -3.18
N ASN A 411 -16.20 4.60 -2.01
CA ASN A 411 -16.00 3.27 -1.45
C ASN A 411 -16.69 2.19 -2.26
N HIS A 412 -17.83 2.44 -2.93
CA HIS A 412 -18.39 1.43 -3.83
C HIS A 412 -17.45 1.09 -5.00
N ARG A 413 -16.60 2.03 -5.42
CA ARG A 413 -15.57 1.80 -6.44
C ARG A 413 -14.26 1.29 -5.85
N LEU A 414 -13.88 1.73 -4.66
CA LEU A 414 -12.60 1.36 -4.02
C LEU A 414 -12.66 0.07 -3.21
N VAL A 415 -13.81 -0.26 -2.62
CA VAL A 415 -13.92 -1.36 -1.66
C VAL A 415 -14.22 -2.66 -2.38
N PRO A 416 -13.35 -3.67 -2.24
CA PRO A 416 -13.53 -4.98 -2.83
C PRO A 416 -14.82 -5.67 -2.39
N ASN A 417 -15.61 -6.16 -3.34
CA ASN A 417 -16.67 -7.13 -3.03
C ASN A 417 -16.06 -8.50 -2.60
N PRO A 418 -16.84 -9.45 -2.05
CA PRO A 418 -16.29 -10.71 -1.51
C PRO A 418 -15.46 -11.53 -2.49
N ASP A 419 -15.77 -11.51 -3.79
CA ASP A 419 -15.00 -12.21 -4.82
C ASP A 419 -13.67 -11.49 -5.08
N VAL A 420 -13.68 -10.16 -5.14
CA VAL A 420 -12.45 -9.34 -5.23
C VAL A 420 -11.59 -9.53 -3.97
N SER A 421 -12.19 -9.53 -2.77
CA SER A 421 -11.46 -9.79 -1.53
C SER A 421 -10.84 -11.19 -1.47
N ARG A 422 -11.44 -12.17 -2.14
CA ARG A 422 -10.88 -13.53 -2.26
C ARG A 422 -9.65 -13.51 -3.17
N ASP A 423 -9.74 -12.84 -4.31
CA ASP A 423 -8.62 -12.68 -5.24
C ASP A 423 -7.48 -11.87 -4.63
N LEU A 424 -7.75 -10.80 -3.88
CA LEU A 424 -6.74 -10.02 -3.15
C LEU A 424 -6.02 -10.87 -2.10
N ARG A 425 -6.76 -11.69 -1.32
CA ARG A 425 -6.16 -12.61 -0.36
C ARG A 425 -5.29 -13.65 -1.04
N ARG A 426 -5.73 -14.18 -2.18
CA ARG A 426 -4.93 -15.07 -3.01
C ARG A 426 -3.67 -14.38 -3.50
N LEU A 427 -3.76 -13.15 -3.99
CA LEU A 427 -2.62 -12.36 -4.43
C LEU A 427 -1.62 -12.15 -3.28
N LEU A 428 -2.07 -11.76 -2.09
CA LEU A 428 -1.21 -11.61 -0.91
C LEU A 428 -0.48 -12.92 -0.55
N PHE A 429 -1.20 -14.05 -0.58
CA PHE A 429 -0.63 -15.36 -0.34
C PHE A 429 0.41 -15.73 -1.42
N ASP A 430 0.06 -15.55 -2.69
CA ASP A 430 0.96 -15.84 -3.82
C ASP A 430 2.20 -14.95 -3.78
N THR A 431 2.08 -13.66 -3.41
CA THR A 431 3.19 -12.71 -3.21
C THR A 431 4.14 -13.21 -2.14
N GLN A 432 3.62 -13.60 -0.99
CA GLN A 432 4.46 -14.11 0.07
C GLN A 432 5.09 -15.44 -0.30
N GLN A 433 4.34 -16.37 -0.90
CA GLN A 433 4.89 -17.64 -1.33
C GLN A 433 6.06 -17.42 -2.30
N ALA A 434 5.89 -16.52 -3.26
CA ALA A 434 6.94 -16.12 -4.19
C ALA A 434 8.15 -15.53 -3.44
N PHE A 435 7.92 -14.59 -2.53
CA PHE A 435 8.97 -14.00 -1.70
C PHE A 435 9.72 -15.06 -0.88
N SER A 436 9.02 -15.96 -0.21
CA SER A 436 9.62 -17.03 0.60
C SER A 436 10.47 -17.98 -0.25
N VAL A 437 10.00 -18.38 -1.44
CA VAL A 437 10.74 -19.26 -2.36
C VAL A 437 12.05 -18.59 -2.81
N ASP A 438 11.99 -17.32 -3.20
CA ASP A 438 13.19 -16.60 -3.62
C ASP A 438 14.15 -16.36 -2.44
N LEU A 439 13.61 -16.03 -1.26
CA LEU A 439 14.40 -15.80 -0.05
C LEU A 439 15.12 -17.07 0.43
N GLU A 440 14.46 -18.23 0.40
CA GLU A 440 15.10 -19.51 0.70
C GLU A 440 16.28 -19.78 -0.25
N THR A 441 16.11 -19.47 -1.52
CA THR A 441 17.15 -19.61 -2.54
C THR A 441 18.34 -18.71 -2.21
N PHE A 442 18.09 -17.45 -1.84
CA PHE A 442 19.13 -16.52 -1.41
C PHE A 442 19.84 -16.95 -0.11
N SER A 443 19.11 -17.45 0.88
CA SER A 443 19.70 -17.90 2.15
C SER A 443 20.68 -19.06 1.97
N ARG A 444 20.45 -19.93 0.97
CA ARG A 444 21.36 -21.01 0.60
C ARG A 444 22.59 -20.52 -0.17
N VAL A 445 22.44 -19.47 -0.98
CA VAL A 445 23.55 -18.86 -1.74
C VAL A 445 24.44 -17.98 -0.84
N ALA A 446 23.87 -17.30 0.15
CA ALA A 446 24.62 -16.49 1.12
C ALA A 446 25.30 -17.30 2.25
N ALA A 447 24.98 -18.59 2.37
CA ALA A 447 25.60 -19.53 3.31
C ALA A 447 26.75 -20.36 2.70
N LEU A 448 27.04 -20.15 1.41
CA LEU A 448 28.24 -20.59 0.70
C LEU A 448 29.19 -19.40 0.57
#